data_AF-A0A3N5GHG2-F1
#
_entry.id   AF-A0A3N5GHG2-F1
#
_cell.length_a   1.000
_cell.length_b   1.000
_cell.length_c   1.000
_cell.angle_alpha   90.00
_cell.angle_beta   90.00
_cell.angle_gamma   90.00
#
_symmetry.space_group_name_H-M   'P 1'
#
loop_
_entity.id
_entity.type
_entity.pdbx_description
1 polymer ?
#
loop_
_entity_poly.entity_id
_entity_poly.type
_entity_poly.pdbx_seq_one_letter_code
_entity_poly.pdbx_strand_id
1 'polypeptide(L)'
;VAVAARIVGIVGVSSQPTSGITLVTLLGVASVFAAAGWVDESARAAVLTVGTIVAVAASKAGDISQDLKTGYLVGATPARQQFGQLIGASFACWAVAGTVMLLGTVYTFGSREIPAPQATLMKTIIEGVLAGALPWGLVLSGVGLSITALLCGVSALAFAIGVYLPLATMAAIYLGGCVRALSDQRARPQEKGNEEQPKKDSANPGILAASGLVAGEGLAGVALAGLVAAQVVPRTMAPRLPGLLGEVAVLVLLLSVCVFLYRASRSG
;
A
#
# COMPACT_ATOMS: atom_id res chain seq x y z
N VAL A 1 -6.71 14.53 -9.71
CA VAL A 1 -8.13 14.10 -9.73
C VAL A 1 -8.51 13.44 -11.05
N ALA A 2 -8.58 14.16 -12.18
CA ALA A 2 -9.04 13.60 -13.46
C ALA A 2 -8.23 12.37 -13.93
N VAL A 3 -6.90 12.42 -13.79
CA VAL A 3 -6.01 11.30 -14.14
C VAL A 3 -6.30 10.06 -13.28
N ALA A 4 -6.45 10.23 -11.96
CA ALA A 4 -6.75 9.12 -11.05
C ALA A 4 -8.10 8.48 -11.37
N ALA A 5 -9.15 9.30 -11.52
CA ALA A 5 -10.49 8.84 -11.91
C ALA A 5 -10.48 8.06 -13.25
N ARG A 6 -9.73 8.55 -14.25
CA ARG A 6 -9.61 7.88 -15.55
C ARG A 6 -8.87 6.56 -15.47
N ILE A 7 -7.72 6.51 -14.79
CA ILE A 7 -6.92 5.29 -14.65
C ILE A 7 -7.72 4.22 -13.90
N VAL A 8 -8.37 4.61 -12.80
CA VAL A 8 -9.23 3.71 -12.02
C VAL A 8 -10.44 3.24 -12.81
N GLY A 9 -11.08 4.11 -13.60
CA GLY A 9 -12.20 3.70 -14.45
C GLY A 9 -11.84 2.63 -15.48
N ILE A 10 -10.55 2.56 -15.89
CA ILE A 10 -10.02 1.59 -16.87
C ILE A 10 -9.45 0.34 -16.19
N VAL A 11 -8.63 0.50 -15.14
CA VAL A 11 -7.78 -0.56 -14.56
C VAL A 11 -8.25 -0.99 -13.16
N GLY A 12 -9.15 -0.23 -12.54
CA GLY A 12 -9.64 -0.44 -11.17
C GLY A 12 -8.76 0.20 -10.09
N VAL A 13 -9.32 0.34 -8.87
CA VAL A 13 -8.71 0.97 -7.68
C VAL A 13 -7.47 0.23 -7.20
N SER A 14 -7.39 -1.09 -7.42
CA SER A 14 -6.24 -1.91 -7.01
C SER A 14 -4.93 -1.50 -7.71
N SER A 15 -5.02 -0.80 -8.84
CA SER A 15 -3.88 -0.28 -9.58
C SER A 15 -3.81 1.24 -9.57
N GLN A 16 -4.50 1.91 -8.64
CA GLN A 16 -4.51 3.36 -8.57
C GLN A 16 -3.12 3.90 -8.16
N PRO A 17 -2.51 4.83 -8.93
CA PRO A 17 -1.19 5.37 -8.63
C PRO A 17 -1.23 6.49 -7.57
N THR A 18 -1.99 6.32 -6.48
CA THR A 18 -2.18 7.37 -5.45
C THR A 18 -0.85 7.79 -4.83
N SER A 19 -0.02 6.83 -4.42
CA SER A 19 1.29 7.10 -3.81
C SER A 19 2.22 7.88 -4.75
N GLY A 20 2.26 7.52 -6.03
CA GLY A 20 3.06 8.22 -7.04
C GLY A 20 2.58 9.66 -7.27
N ILE A 21 1.27 9.86 -7.37
CA ILE A 21 0.67 11.20 -7.49
C ILE A 21 1.03 12.08 -6.28
N THR A 22 0.97 11.52 -5.07
CA THR A 22 1.36 12.24 -3.85
C THR A 22 2.83 12.64 -3.85
N LEU A 23 3.75 11.73 -4.21
CA LEU A 23 5.18 12.04 -4.21
C LEU A 23 5.55 13.11 -5.24
N VAL A 24 4.98 13.04 -6.45
CA VAL A 24 5.17 14.07 -7.48
C VAL A 24 4.60 15.42 -7.01
N THR A 25 3.45 15.41 -6.34
CA THR A 25 2.86 16.62 -5.76
C THR A 25 3.77 17.22 -4.70
N LEU A 26 4.29 16.43 -3.77
CA LEU A 26 5.21 16.92 -2.74
C LEU A 26 6.48 17.52 -3.36
N LEU A 27 7.08 16.84 -4.33
CA LEU A 27 8.27 17.32 -5.04
C LEU A 27 7.99 18.66 -5.74
N GLY A 28 6.87 18.77 -6.45
CA GLY A 28 6.48 19.99 -7.16
C GLY A 28 6.18 21.15 -6.21
N VAL A 29 5.35 20.91 -5.19
CA VAL A 29 4.96 21.94 -4.21
C VAL A 29 6.17 22.39 -3.40
N ALA A 30 7.00 21.46 -2.91
CA ALA A 30 8.24 21.81 -2.22
C ALA A 30 9.16 22.66 -3.11
N SER A 31 9.24 22.36 -4.41
CA SER A 31 10.09 23.12 -5.35
C SER A 31 9.59 24.54 -5.55
N VAL A 32 8.26 24.73 -5.61
CA VAL A 32 7.64 26.06 -5.68
C VAL A 32 7.89 26.85 -4.39
N PHE A 33 7.74 26.21 -3.24
CA PHE A 33 8.01 26.84 -1.93
C PHE A 33 9.48 27.24 -1.80
N ALA A 34 10.41 26.36 -2.20
CA ALA A 34 11.84 26.66 -2.21
C ALA A 34 12.16 27.85 -3.14
N ALA A 35 11.56 27.90 -4.33
CA ALA A 35 11.74 29.01 -5.28
C ALA A 35 11.17 30.34 -4.74
N ALA A 36 10.12 30.29 -3.92
CA ALA A 36 9.55 31.44 -3.24
C ALA A 36 10.30 31.83 -1.94
N GLY A 37 11.32 31.06 -1.53
CA GLY A 37 12.07 31.27 -0.29
C GLY A 37 11.35 30.82 0.99
N TRP A 38 10.25 30.06 0.88
CA TRP A 38 9.49 29.53 2.01
C TRP A 38 10.08 28.18 2.46
N VAL A 39 11.02 28.22 3.40
CA VAL A 39 11.83 27.04 3.81
C VAL A 39 11.75 26.71 5.30
N ASP A 40 10.96 27.48 6.04
CA ASP A 40 10.78 27.33 7.48
C ASP A 40 9.93 26.09 7.83
N GLU A 41 9.80 25.79 9.12
CA GLU A 41 9.05 24.61 9.57
C GLU A 41 7.56 24.69 9.16
N SER A 42 6.98 25.89 9.11
CA SER A 42 5.61 26.05 8.65
C SER A 42 5.45 25.72 7.16
N ALA A 43 6.46 26.01 6.34
CA ALA A 43 6.50 25.61 4.94
C ALA A 43 6.51 24.08 4.78
N ARG A 44 7.28 23.36 5.61
CA ARG A 44 7.29 21.88 5.59
C ARG A 44 5.92 21.30 5.90
N ALA A 45 5.27 21.82 6.95
CA ALA A 45 3.91 21.41 7.32
C ALA A 45 2.89 21.76 6.23
N ALA A 46 3.01 22.91 5.58
CA ALA A 46 2.16 23.33 4.48
C ALA A 46 2.30 22.40 3.26
N VAL A 47 3.53 22.06 2.87
CA VAL A 47 3.80 21.12 1.77
C VAL A 47 3.18 19.75 2.05
N LEU A 48 3.37 19.22 3.27
CA LEU A 48 2.73 17.96 3.70
C LEU A 48 1.19 18.04 3.66
N THR A 49 0.63 19.16 4.06
CA THR A 49 -0.83 19.38 4.06
C THR A 49 -1.38 19.38 2.64
N VAL A 50 -0.71 20.07 1.71
CA VAL A 50 -1.08 20.06 0.29
C VAL A 50 -0.98 18.65 -0.29
N GLY A 51 0.10 17.92 0.01
CA GLY A 51 0.25 16.53 -0.40
C GLY A 51 -0.86 15.63 0.13
N THR A 52 -1.29 15.83 1.38
CA THR A 52 -2.40 15.10 2.01
C THR A 52 -3.73 15.38 1.33
N ILE A 53 -4.05 16.65 1.06
CA ILE A 53 -5.28 17.05 0.35
C ILE A 53 -5.31 16.40 -1.03
N VAL A 54 -4.20 16.44 -1.76
CA VAL A 54 -4.11 15.86 -3.11
C VAL A 54 -4.20 14.34 -3.08
N ALA A 55 -3.57 13.68 -2.11
CA ALA A 55 -3.66 12.24 -1.91
C ALA A 55 -5.12 11.80 -1.67
N VAL A 56 -5.81 12.47 -0.75
CA VAL A 56 -7.22 12.20 -0.42
C VAL A 56 -8.11 12.46 -1.63
N ALA A 57 -7.94 13.59 -2.31
CA ALA A 57 -8.73 13.94 -3.50
C ALA A 57 -8.50 12.96 -4.65
N ALA A 58 -7.26 12.52 -4.89
CA ALA A 58 -6.95 11.52 -5.90
C ALA A 58 -7.57 10.16 -5.54
N SER A 59 -7.40 9.70 -4.30
CA SER A 59 -7.99 8.44 -3.79
C SER A 59 -9.50 8.44 -3.94
N LYS A 60 -10.18 9.45 -3.38
CA LYS A 60 -11.64 9.51 -3.41
C LYS A 60 -12.21 9.68 -4.81
N ALA A 61 -11.54 10.42 -5.69
CA ALA A 61 -11.98 10.51 -7.08
C ALA A 61 -11.91 9.16 -7.81
N GLY A 62 -10.88 8.35 -7.53
CA GLY A 62 -10.77 6.98 -8.02
C GLY A 62 -11.90 6.11 -7.50
N ASP A 63 -12.01 6.00 -6.17
CA ASP A 63 -13.04 5.19 -5.49
C ASP A 63 -14.45 5.53 -5.98
N ILE A 64 -14.82 6.82 -6.00
CA ILE A 64 -16.14 7.28 -6.46
C ILE A 64 -16.37 6.89 -7.92
N SER A 65 -15.37 7.03 -8.79
CA SER A 65 -15.51 6.68 -10.21
C SER A 65 -15.76 5.19 -10.42
N GLN A 66 -15.03 4.33 -9.69
CA GLN A 66 -15.25 2.89 -9.74
C GLN A 66 -16.58 2.49 -9.12
N ASP A 67 -16.90 3.03 -7.95
CA ASP A 67 -18.12 2.69 -7.26
C ASP A 67 -19.33 3.13 -8.09
N LEU A 68 -19.32 4.29 -8.76
CA LEU A 68 -20.42 4.73 -9.63
C LEU A 68 -20.60 3.79 -10.82
N LYS A 69 -19.51 3.25 -11.36
CA LYS A 69 -19.56 2.21 -12.41
C LYS A 69 -20.20 0.93 -11.88
N THR A 70 -19.77 0.44 -10.72
CA THR A 70 -20.36 -0.76 -10.09
C THR A 70 -21.82 -0.53 -9.74
N GLY A 71 -22.15 0.63 -9.17
CA GLY A 71 -23.50 1.05 -8.83
C GLY A 71 -24.43 1.07 -10.02
N TYR A 72 -23.97 1.60 -11.16
CA TYR A 72 -24.70 1.54 -12.42
C TYR A 72 -24.99 0.09 -12.86
N LEU A 73 -24.00 -0.80 -12.77
CA LEU A 73 -24.15 -2.21 -13.16
C LEU A 73 -25.17 -2.98 -12.31
N VAL A 74 -25.27 -2.67 -11.01
CA VAL A 74 -26.23 -3.32 -10.10
C VAL A 74 -27.56 -2.57 -9.98
N GLY A 75 -27.77 -1.50 -10.75
CA GLY A 75 -28.99 -0.69 -10.73
C GLY A 75 -29.15 0.19 -9.48
N ALA A 76 -28.07 0.51 -8.78
CA ALA A 76 -28.09 1.37 -7.60
C ALA A 76 -28.34 2.85 -7.96
N THR A 77 -29.05 3.57 -7.09
CA THR A 77 -29.26 5.02 -7.23
C THR A 77 -27.99 5.79 -6.84
N PRO A 78 -27.38 6.60 -7.73
CA PRO A 78 -26.11 7.30 -7.44
C PRO A 78 -26.14 8.17 -6.18
N ALA A 79 -27.26 8.86 -5.94
CA ALA A 79 -27.42 9.71 -4.76
C ALA A 79 -27.31 8.93 -3.43
N ARG A 80 -27.91 7.73 -3.37
CA ARG A 80 -27.84 6.88 -2.17
C ARG A 80 -26.43 6.34 -1.95
N GLN A 81 -25.73 6.04 -3.03
CA GLN A 81 -24.35 5.55 -2.98
C GLN A 81 -23.38 6.62 -2.49
N GLN A 82 -23.47 7.85 -3.01
CA GLN A 82 -22.64 8.96 -2.54
C GLN A 82 -22.88 9.28 -1.06
N PHE A 83 -24.13 9.23 -0.61
CA PHE A 83 -24.45 9.40 0.80
C PHE A 83 -23.85 8.28 1.67
N GLY A 84 -23.95 7.03 1.23
CA GLY A 84 -23.31 5.90 1.89
C GLY A 84 -21.78 6.03 1.98
N GLN A 85 -21.14 6.47 0.89
CA GLN A 85 -19.70 6.74 0.86
C GLN A 85 -19.29 7.87 1.80
N LEU A 86 -20.08 8.93 1.89
CA LEU A 86 -19.82 10.05 2.80
C LEU A 86 -19.86 9.59 4.26
N ILE A 87 -20.88 8.81 4.62
CA ILE A 87 -21.01 8.21 5.95
C ILE A 87 -19.80 7.29 6.23
N GLY A 88 -19.53 6.35 5.33
CA GLY A 88 -18.43 5.39 5.48
C GLY A 88 -17.07 6.07 5.60
N ALA A 89 -16.79 7.07 4.76
CA ALA A 89 -15.55 7.84 4.82
C ALA A 89 -15.41 8.64 6.12
N SER A 90 -16.51 9.18 6.64
CA SER A 90 -16.52 9.94 7.90
C SER A 90 -16.17 9.04 9.09
N PHE A 91 -16.82 7.87 9.20
CA PHE A 91 -16.51 6.89 10.26
C PHE A 91 -15.09 6.33 10.12
N ALA A 92 -14.67 5.99 8.90
CA ALA A 92 -13.33 5.48 8.64
C ALA A 92 -12.24 6.51 9.01
N CYS A 93 -12.47 7.80 8.74
CA CYS A 93 -11.55 8.88 9.12
C CYS A 93 -11.25 8.87 10.62
N TRP A 94 -12.30 8.85 11.46
CA TRP A 94 -12.15 8.82 12.92
C TRP A 94 -11.52 7.52 13.42
N ALA A 95 -11.91 6.38 12.85
CA ALA A 95 -11.35 5.08 13.23
C ALA A 95 -9.84 5.00 12.92
N VAL A 96 -9.43 5.46 11.74
CA VAL A 96 -8.01 5.50 11.33
C VAL A 96 -7.24 6.49 12.19
N ALA A 97 -7.77 7.70 12.43
CA ALA A 97 -7.14 8.69 13.29
C ALA A 97 -6.93 8.14 14.71
N GLY A 98 -7.97 7.54 15.30
CA GLY A 98 -7.88 6.91 16.62
C GLY A 98 -6.85 5.77 16.67
N THR A 99 -6.80 4.94 15.61
CA THR A 99 -5.81 3.87 15.49
C THR A 99 -4.39 4.41 15.41
N VAL A 100 -4.14 5.42 14.57
CA VAL A 100 -2.81 6.04 14.43
C VAL A 100 -2.38 6.70 15.74
N MET A 101 -3.29 7.38 16.45
CA MET A 101 -3.01 7.96 17.77
C MET A 101 -2.71 6.89 18.82
N LEU A 102 -3.48 5.80 18.86
CA LEU A 102 -3.23 4.68 19.76
C LEU A 102 -1.85 4.07 19.50
N LEU A 103 -1.52 3.77 18.24
CA LEU A 103 -0.21 3.25 17.88
C LEU A 103 0.91 4.22 18.25
N GLY A 104 0.72 5.53 18.05
CA GLY A 104 1.71 6.56 18.40
C GLY A 104 1.92 6.78 19.90
N THR A 105 0.98 6.37 20.77
CA THR A 105 1.17 6.43 22.23
C THR A 105 1.90 5.19 22.76
N VAL A 106 1.70 4.04 22.11
CA VAL A 106 2.32 2.76 22.50
C VAL A 106 3.70 2.59 21.89
N TYR A 107 3.87 3.01 20.64
CA TYR A 107 5.05 2.79 19.82
C TYR A 107 5.53 4.10 19.19
N THR A 108 6.74 4.08 18.61
CA THR A 108 7.28 5.23 17.88
C THR A 108 7.33 4.93 16.38
N PHE A 109 6.67 5.75 15.56
CA PHE A 109 6.74 5.62 14.10
C PHE A 109 8.17 5.81 13.59
N GLY A 110 8.61 4.94 12.68
CA GLY A 110 10.00 4.92 12.20
C GLY A 110 10.96 4.15 13.10
N SER A 111 10.48 3.58 14.21
CA SER A 111 11.24 2.61 15.01
C SER A 111 11.37 1.25 14.30
N ARG A 112 12.13 0.33 14.90
CA ARG A 112 12.21 -1.07 14.41
C ARG A 112 10.88 -1.81 14.53
N GLU A 113 10.04 -1.43 15.49
CA GLU A 113 8.76 -2.07 15.77
C GLU A 113 7.69 -1.63 14.75
N ILE A 114 7.70 -0.34 14.39
CA ILE A 114 6.81 0.23 13.36
C ILE A 114 7.62 1.03 12.34
N PRO A 115 8.29 0.36 11.39
CA PRO A 115 9.05 1.04 10.35
C PRO A 115 8.09 1.83 9.45
N ALA A 116 8.44 3.09 9.17
CA ALA A 116 7.63 4.00 8.35
C ALA A 116 8.43 4.46 7.11
N PRO A 117 8.76 3.56 6.16
CA PRO A 117 9.61 3.88 5.02
C PRO A 117 8.97 4.92 4.08
N GLN A 118 7.65 4.86 3.88
CA GLN A 118 6.94 5.86 3.07
C GLN A 118 6.97 7.25 3.69
N ALA A 119 6.74 7.36 5.01
CA ALA A 119 6.83 8.65 5.72
C ALA A 119 8.26 9.21 5.67
N THR A 120 9.27 8.33 5.82
CA THR A 120 10.68 8.70 5.71
C THR A 120 11.01 9.23 4.31
N LEU A 121 10.53 8.57 3.26
CA LEU A 121 10.71 9.04 1.87
C LEU A 121 10.07 10.42 1.66
N MET A 122 8.82 10.62 2.12
CA MET A 122 8.13 11.91 2.02
C MET A 122 8.90 13.02 2.76
N LYS A 123 9.37 12.74 3.97
CA LYS A 123 10.21 13.66 4.75
C LYS A 123 11.48 14.04 3.99
N THR A 124 12.24 13.06 3.51
CA THR A 124 13.50 13.27 2.78
C THR A 124 13.32 14.14 1.54
N ILE A 125 12.21 13.94 0.80
CA ILE A 125 11.92 14.77 -0.38
C ILE A 125 11.67 16.21 0.04
N ILE A 126 10.80 16.44 1.03
CA ILE A 126 10.41 17.80 1.44
C ILE A 126 11.60 18.55 2.02
N GLU A 127 12.31 17.94 2.97
CA GLU A 127 13.50 18.55 3.60
C GLU A 127 14.60 18.77 2.57
N GLY A 128 14.87 17.78 1.70
CA GLY A 128 15.91 17.89 0.68
C GLY A 128 15.63 19.01 -0.31
N VAL A 129 14.39 19.15 -0.78
CA VAL A 129 14.03 20.22 -1.74
C VAL A 129 14.10 21.59 -1.08
N LEU A 130 13.50 21.76 0.10
CA LEU A 130 13.48 23.06 0.79
C LEU A 130 14.87 23.50 1.27
N ALA A 131 15.75 22.57 1.62
CA ALA A 131 17.14 22.87 1.98
C ALA A 131 18.06 23.05 0.75
N GLY A 132 17.57 22.83 -0.47
CA GLY A 132 18.40 22.83 -1.69
C GLY A 132 19.45 21.70 -1.73
N ALA A 133 19.31 20.69 -0.87
CA ALA A 133 20.26 19.59 -0.70
C ALA A 133 19.80 18.29 -1.38
N LEU A 134 18.66 18.30 -2.08
CA LEU A 134 18.16 17.12 -2.77
C LEU A 134 19.14 16.71 -3.88
N PRO A 135 19.63 15.45 -3.89
CA PRO A 135 20.54 14.99 -4.93
C PRO A 135 19.77 14.75 -6.24
N TRP A 136 19.57 15.80 -7.02
CA TRP A 136 18.84 15.76 -8.28
C TRP A 136 19.39 14.74 -9.28
N GLY A 137 20.70 14.49 -9.26
CA GLY A 137 21.32 13.43 -10.05
C GLY A 137 20.73 12.04 -9.72
N LEU A 138 20.50 11.73 -8.44
CA LEU A 138 19.87 10.49 -8.03
C LEU A 138 18.40 10.44 -8.43
N VAL A 139 17.66 11.53 -8.26
CA VAL A 139 16.25 11.61 -8.67
C VAL A 139 16.09 11.36 -10.17
N LEU A 140 16.87 12.06 -11.00
CA LEU A 140 16.84 11.91 -12.46
C LEU A 140 17.33 10.53 -12.90
N SER A 141 18.33 9.96 -12.23
CA SER A 141 18.76 8.58 -12.50
C SER A 141 17.64 7.57 -12.20
N GLY A 142 16.86 7.79 -11.13
CA GLY A 142 15.70 6.96 -10.80
C GLY A 142 14.59 7.07 -11.84
N VAL A 143 14.35 8.27 -12.39
CA VAL A 143 13.43 8.47 -13.53
C VAL A 143 13.93 7.71 -14.76
N GLY A 144 15.21 7.82 -15.08
CA GLY A 144 15.84 7.08 -16.19
C GLY A 144 15.70 5.57 -16.03
N LEU A 145 16.04 5.02 -14.86
CA LEU A 145 15.88 3.61 -14.54
C LEU A 145 14.42 3.14 -14.65
N SER A 146 13.47 3.97 -14.20
CA SER A 146 12.04 3.66 -14.30
C SER A 146 11.56 3.61 -15.76
N ILE A 147 12.06 4.51 -16.61
CA ILE A 147 11.78 4.50 -18.05
C ILE A 147 12.40 3.26 -18.70
N THR A 148 13.66 2.94 -18.39
CA THR A 148 14.31 1.72 -18.91
C THR A 148 13.56 0.46 -18.49
N ALA A 149 13.15 0.36 -17.23
CA ALA A 149 12.33 -0.75 -16.74
C ALA A 149 11.02 -0.86 -17.53
N LEU A 150 10.34 0.26 -17.78
CA LEU A 150 9.12 0.30 -18.58
C LEU A 150 9.35 -0.16 -20.02
N LEU A 151 10.46 0.24 -20.65
CA LEU A 151 10.87 -0.20 -21.99
C LEU A 151 11.20 -1.69 -22.05
N CYS A 152 11.72 -2.26 -20.96
CA CYS A 152 11.93 -3.70 -20.82
C CYS A 152 10.63 -4.49 -20.50
N GLY A 153 9.47 -3.83 -20.46
CA GLY A 153 8.18 -4.46 -20.12
C GLY A 153 7.99 -4.74 -18.63
N VAL A 154 8.82 -4.17 -17.76
CA VAL A 154 8.72 -4.29 -16.30
C VAL A 154 7.89 -3.13 -15.75
N SER A 155 7.02 -3.42 -14.78
CA SER A 155 6.27 -2.37 -14.08
C SER A 155 7.21 -1.48 -13.28
N ALA A 156 7.33 -0.21 -13.70
CA ALA A 156 8.09 0.81 -12.98
C ALA A 156 7.63 0.97 -11.52
N LEU A 157 6.34 0.78 -11.25
CA LEU A 157 5.79 0.87 -9.89
C LEU A 157 6.28 -0.28 -9.00
N ALA A 158 6.28 -1.52 -9.51
CA ALA A 158 6.77 -2.67 -8.76
C ALA A 158 8.28 -2.55 -8.48
N PHE A 159 9.03 -2.05 -9.47
CA PHE A 159 10.46 -1.76 -9.31
C PHE A 159 10.72 -0.69 -8.24
N ALA A 160 10.01 0.43 -8.30
CA ALA A 160 10.15 1.51 -7.32
C ALA A 160 9.82 1.04 -5.90
N ILE A 161 8.72 0.29 -5.72
CA ILE A 161 8.35 -0.33 -4.44
C ILE A 161 9.47 -1.25 -3.93
N GLY A 162 10.06 -2.02 -4.85
CA GLY A 162 11.27 -2.83 -4.68
C GLY A 162 12.40 -2.14 -3.92
N VAL A 163 12.70 -0.91 -4.34
CA VAL A 163 13.92 -0.20 -3.95
C VAL A 163 13.82 0.43 -2.55
N TYR A 164 12.62 0.86 -2.11
CA TYR A 164 12.48 1.60 -0.85
C TYR A 164 11.97 0.79 0.34
N LEU A 165 11.40 -0.40 0.13
CA LEU A 165 10.92 -1.21 1.26
C LEU A 165 12.04 -2.00 1.93
N PRO A 166 11.90 -2.30 3.24
CA PRO A 166 12.83 -3.16 3.96
C PRO A 166 12.96 -4.56 3.32
N LEU A 167 14.15 -5.16 3.43
CA LEU A 167 14.44 -6.50 2.90
C LEU A 167 13.47 -7.57 3.41
N ALA A 168 13.04 -7.47 4.67
CA ALA A 168 12.07 -8.40 5.26
C ALA A 168 10.71 -8.35 4.54
N THR A 169 10.21 -7.14 4.23
CA THR A 169 8.98 -6.94 3.46
C THR A 169 9.14 -7.42 2.02
N MET A 170 10.31 -7.18 1.42
CA MET A 170 10.65 -7.69 0.08
C MET A 170 10.61 -9.22 0.01
N ALA A 171 11.20 -9.90 0.99
CA ALA A 171 11.19 -11.36 1.06
C ALA A 171 9.75 -11.91 1.14
N ALA A 172 8.88 -11.28 1.94
CA ALA A 172 7.49 -11.67 2.05
C ALA A 172 6.71 -11.46 0.73
N ILE A 173 6.90 -10.31 0.07
CA ILE A 173 6.29 -10.02 -1.25
C ILE A 173 6.78 -11.03 -2.29
N TYR A 174 8.08 -11.32 -2.32
CA TYR A 174 8.68 -12.29 -3.23
C TYR A 174 8.11 -13.69 -3.03
N LEU A 175 8.03 -14.17 -1.78
CA LEU A 175 7.43 -15.47 -1.45
C LEU A 175 5.96 -15.55 -1.89
N GLY A 176 5.17 -14.50 -1.65
CA GLY A 176 3.80 -14.42 -2.15
C GLY A 176 3.73 -14.51 -3.69
N GLY A 177 4.64 -13.82 -4.38
CA GLY A 177 4.81 -13.89 -5.83
C GLY A 177 5.19 -15.28 -6.33
N CYS A 178 6.08 -16.00 -5.64
CA CYS A 178 6.43 -17.38 -5.94
C CYS A 178 5.22 -18.32 -5.79
N VAL A 179 4.46 -18.20 -4.70
CA VAL A 179 3.23 -19.00 -4.48
C VAL A 179 2.25 -18.76 -5.63
N ARG A 180 2.08 -17.51 -6.05
CA ARG A 180 1.22 -17.13 -7.18
C ARG A 180 1.74 -17.69 -8.51
N ALA A 181 3.03 -17.60 -8.78
CA ALA A 181 3.62 -18.15 -9.99
C ALA A 181 3.44 -19.68 -10.06
N LEU A 182 3.62 -20.37 -8.94
CA LEU A 182 3.41 -21.82 -8.85
C LEU A 182 1.94 -22.23 -8.99
N SER A 183 0.99 -21.43 -8.47
CA SER A 183 -0.44 -21.68 -8.65
C SER A 183 -0.85 -21.51 -10.12
N ASP A 184 -0.39 -20.43 -10.75
CA ASP A 184 -0.76 -20.08 -12.13
C ASP A 184 -0.10 -21.01 -13.17
N GLN A 185 1.15 -21.45 -12.96
CA GLN A 185 1.83 -22.38 -13.87
C GLN A 185 1.16 -23.76 -13.95
N ARG A 186 0.54 -24.23 -12.86
CA ARG A 186 -0.11 -25.56 -12.79
C ARG A 186 -1.60 -25.56 -13.08
N ALA A 187 -2.23 -24.39 -13.17
CA ALA A 187 -3.60 -24.24 -13.70
C ALA A 187 -3.65 -24.23 -15.25
N ARG A 188 -2.51 -24.04 -15.92
CA ARG A 188 -2.36 -24.00 -17.38
C ARG A 188 -2.51 -25.31 -18.20
N PRO A 189 -2.68 -26.54 -17.68
CA PRO A 189 -2.75 -27.73 -18.55
C PRO A 189 -4.09 -28.04 -19.27
N GLN A 190 -5.16 -27.23 -19.24
CA GLN A 190 -6.46 -27.68 -19.80
C GLN A 190 -7.27 -26.74 -20.71
N GLU A 191 -6.80 -25.53 -21.05
CA GLU A 191 -7.51 -24.65 -22.00
C GLU A 191 -6.59 -24.17 -23.14
N LYS A 192 -5.99 -25.12 -23.88
CA LYS A 192 -5.49 -24.83 -25.23
C LYS A 192 -6.65 -24.99 -26.21
N GLY A 193 -7.50 -23.97 -26.32
CA GLY A 193 -8.65 -24.00 -27.21
C GLY A 193 -9.52 -22.75 -27.17
N ASN A 194 -8.92 -21.58 -27.28
CA ASN A 194 -9.41 -20.39 -28.00
C ASN A 194 -8.59 -19.17 -27.57
N GLU A 195 -8.09 -18.47 -28.58
CA GLU A 195 -7.46 -17.17 -28.44
C GLU A 195 -8.50 -16.12 -28.00
N GLU A 196 -8.01 -15.00 -27.45
CA GLU A 196 -8.74 -13.80 -27.06
C GLU A 196 -9.50 -13.81 -25.71
N GLN A 197 -8.76 -13.77 -24.61
CA GLN A 197 -8.83 -12.71 -23.57
C GLN A 197 -8.15 -13.18 -22.29
N PRO A 198 -7.33 -12.35 -21.62
CA PRO A 198 -6.77 -12.72 -20.33
C PRO A 198 -7.94 -12.86 -19.34
N LYS A 199 -8.19 -14.08 -18.83
CA LYS A 199 -8.99 -14.37 -17.62
C LYS A 199 -8.39 -13.63 -16.41
N LYS A 200 -8.52 -12.30 -16.38
CA LYS A 200 -7.94 -11.41 -15.36
C LYS A 200 -8.92 -11.00 -14.26
N ASP A 201 -10.21 -11.31 -14.43
CA ASP A 201 -11.28 -10.69 -13.64
C ASP A 201 -12.12 -11.67 -12.80
N SER A 202 -11.80 -12.97 -12.74
CA SER A 202 -12.38 -13.82 -11.69
C SER A 202 -11.65 -13.54 -10.38
N ALA A 203 -12.42 -13.15 -9.34
CA ALA A 203 -11.92 -12.93 -7.99
C ALA A 203 -11.14 -14.18 -7.53
N ASN A 204 -9.81 -14.10 -7.61
CA ASN A 204 -8.99 -15.28 -7.33
C ASN A 204 -9.08 -15.57 -5.83
N PRO A 205 -9.58 -16.74 -5.41
CA PRO A 205 -9.77 -17.02 -3.99
C PRO A 205 -8.46 -16.96 -3.19
N GLY A 206 -7.31 -17.18 -3.86
CA GLY A 206 -6.00 -16.97 -3.26
C GLY A 206 -5.69 -15.51 -2.93
N ILE A 207 -6.10 -14.56 -3.78
CA ILE A 207 -5.97 -13.12 -3.49
C ILE A 207 -6.89 -12.73 -2.34
N LEU A 208 -8.13 -13.24 -2.33
CA LEU A 208 -9.07 -12.99 -1.23
C LEU A 208 -8.54 -13.53 0.11
N ALA A 209 -8.00 -14.75 0.12
CA ALA A 209 -7.38 -15.35 1.31
C ALA A 209 -6.18 -14.53 1.80
N ALA A 210 -5.31 -14.08 0.89
CA ALA A 210 -4.18 -13.22 1.24
C ALA A 210 -4.64 -11.88 1.83
N SER A 211 -5.64 -11.23 1.22
CA SER A 211 -6.24 -10.00 1.76
C SER A 211 -6.85 -10.20 3.14
N GLY A 212 -7.48 -11.36 3.39
CA GLY A 212 -7.99 -11.72 4.71
C GLY A 212 -6.89 -11.88 5.76
N LEU A 213 -5.75 -12.48 5.41
CA LEU A 213 -4.59 -12.57 6.31
C LEU A 213 -4.00 -11.19 6.63
N VAL A 214 -3.88 -10.31 5.64
CA VAL A 214 -3.40 -8.93 5.84
C VAL A 214 -4.37 -8.14 6.72
N ALA A 215 -5.68 -8.24 6.47
CA ALA A 215 -6.68 -7.59 7.31
C ALA A 215 -6.68 -8.13 8.75
N GLY A 216 -6.53 -9.46 8.91
CA GLY A 216 -6.43 -10.11 10.21
C GLY A 216 -5.20 -9.68 11.01
N GLU A 217 -4.04 -9.57 10.36
CA GLU A 217 -2.80 -9.07 10.96
C GLU A 217 -2.97 -7.62 11.44
N GLY A 218 -3.53 -6.74 10.60
CA GLY A 218 -3.82 -5.37 10.99
C GLY A 218 -4.77 -5.26 12.18
N LEU A 219 -5.89 -6.00 12.18
CA LEU A 219 -6.84 -6.01 13.30
C LEU A 219 -6.24 -6.56 14.59
N ALA A 220 -5.47 -7.65 14.51
CA ALA A 220 -4.75 -8.21 15.65
C ALA A 220 -3.71 -7.22 16.20
N GLY A 221 -3.00 -6.50 15.33
CA GLY A 221 -2.05 -5.46 15.70
C GLY A 221 -2.71 -4.31 16.47
N VAL A 222 -3.88 -3.83 16.01
CA VAL A 222 -4.65 -2.79 16.72
C VAL A 222 -5.15 -3.30 18.08
N ALA A 223 -5.66 -4.54 18.13
CA ALA A 223 -6.12 -5.14 19.38
C ALA A 223 -4.98 -5.29 20.40
N LEU A 224 -3.81 -5.77 19.95
CA LEU A 224 -2.61 -5.87 20.78
C LEU A 224 -2.14 -4.49 21.26
N ALA A 225 -2.10 -3.49 20.38
CA ALA A 225 -1.78 -2.12 20.77
C ALA A 225 -2.73 -1.60 21.86
N GLY A 226 -4.03 -1.90 21.76
CA GLY A 226 -5.02 -1.58 22.79
C GLY A 226 -4.74 -2.25 24.14
N LEU A 227 -4.41 -3.55 24.13
CA LEU A 227 -4.06 -4.29 25.35
C LEU A 227 -2.78 -3.77 26.01
N VAL A 228 -1.78 -3.40 25.20
CA VAL A 228 -0.53 -2.81 25.69
C VAL A 228 -0.78 -1.40 26.23
N ALA A 229 -1.61 -0.60 25.57
CA ALA A 229 -2.01 0.72 26.08
C ALA A 229 -2.73 0.61 27.43
N ALA A 230 -3.59 -0.40 27.59
CA ALA A 230 -4.30 -0.71 28.83
C ALA A 230 -3.42 -1.35 29.92
N GLN A 231 -2.10 -1.50 29.69
CA GLN A 231 -1.15 -2.14 30.62
C GLN A 231 -1.48 -3.61 30.99
N VAL A 232 -2.30 -4.28 30.18
CA VAL A 232 -2.67 -5.69 30.39
C VAL A 232 -1.55 -6.63 29.91
N VAL A 233 -0.82 -6.21 28.87
CA VAL A 233 0.25 -7.00 28.25
C VAL A 233 1.52 -6.14 28.15
N PRO A 234 2.71 -6.68 28.46
CA PRO A 234 3.97 -5.95 28.30
C PRO A 234 4.26 -5.64 26.82
N ARG A 235 4.89 -4.49 26.57
CA ARG A 235 5.30 -4.04 25.21
C ARG A 235 6.20 -5.05 24.50
N THR A 236 7.07 -5.71 25.26
CA THR A 236 7.99 -6.71 24.75
C THR A 236 7.79 -8.00 25.53
N MET A 237 7.53 -9.08 24.81
CA MET A 237 7.48 -10.42 25.36
C MET A 237 8.68 -11.20 24.84
N ALA A 238 9.43 -11.83 25.74
CA ALA A 238 10.47 -12.76 25.31
C ALA A 238 9.83 -13.87 24.45
N PRO A 239 10.50 -14.32 23.37
CA PRO A 239 9.98 -15.40 22.55
C PRO A 239 9.76 -16.64 23.42
N ARG A 240 8.53 -17.16 23.41
CA ARG A 240 8.16 -18.35 24.20
C ARG A 240 8.95 -19.60 23.77
N LEU A 241 9.42 -19.63 22.53
CA LEU A 241 10.27 -20.67 21.97
C LEU A 241 11.57 -20.05 21.46
N PRO A 242 12.61 -19.92 22.30
CA PRO A 242 13.91 -19.42 21.86
C PRO A 242 14.73 -20.50 21.13
N GLY A 243 15.68 -20.07 20.30
CA GLY A 243 16.63 -20.94 19.61
C GLY A 243 16.06 -21.67 18.39
N LEU A 244 16.73 -22.75 17.98
CA LEU A 244 16.43 -23.51 16.75
C LEU A 244 14.97 -23.98 16.68
N LEU A 245 14.37 -24.34 17.82
CA LEU A 245 12.96 -24.75 17.88
C LEU A 245 12.00 -23.62 17.47
N GLY A 246 12.30 -22.38 17.87
CA GLY A 246 11.53 -21.21 17.47
C GLY A 246 11.67 -20.92 15.97
N GLU A 247 12.89 -20.98 15.45
CA GLU A 247 13.17 -20.78 14.03
C GLU A 247 12.46 -21.82 13.14
N VAL A 248 12.52 -23.09 13.54
CA VAL A 248 11.80 -24.18 12.85
C VAL A 248 10.30 -23.97 12.94
N ALA A 249 9.76 -23.59 14.10
CA ALA A 249 8.33 -23.32 14.26
C ALA A 249 7.86 -22.17 13.35
N VAL A 250 8.63 -21.08 13.26
CA VAL A 250 8.33 -19.95 12.35
C VAL A 250 8.41 -20.39 10.89
N LEU A 251 9.40 -21.20 10.52
CA LEU A 251 9.53 -21.73 9.17
C LEU A 251 8.33 -22.63 8.80
N VAL A 252 7.92 -23.52 9.71
CA VAL A 252 6.75 -24.39 9.53
C VAL A 252 5.48 -23.55 9.39
N LEU A 253 5.30 -22.51 10.22
CA LEU A 253 4.18 -21.59 10.12
C LEU A 253 4.18 -20.89 8.75
N LEU A 254 5.32 -20.36 8.32
CA LEU A 254 5.45 -19.69 7.03
C LEU A 254 5.15 -20.63 5.85
N LEU A 255 5.68 -21.85 5.88
CA LEU A 255 5.36 -22.88 4.89
C LEU A 255 3.87 -23.25 4.91
N SER A 256 3.26 -23.33 6.10
CA SER A 256 1.83 -23.62 6.23
C SER A 256 0.96 -22.52 5.61
N VAL A 257 1.34 -21.25 5.77
CA VAL A 257 0.68 -20.11 5.13
C VAL A 257 0.86 -20.17 3.62
N CYS A 258 2.07 -20.46 3.12
CA CYS A 258 2.30 -20.63 1.69
C CYS A 258 1.46 -21.78 1.10
N VAL A 259 1.37 -22.91 1.77
CA VAL A 259 0.54 -24.06 1.36
C VAL A 259 -0.94 -23.72 1.42
N PHE A 260 -1.39 -23.01 2.45
CA PHE A 260 -2.76 -22.54 2.56
C PHE A 260 -3.13 -21.63 1.39
N LEU A 261 -2.31 -20.62 1.09
CA LEU A 261 -2.52 -19.70 -0.03
C LEU A 261 -2.49 -20.43 -1.38
N TYR A 262 -1.57 -21.38 -1.55
CA TYR A 262 -1.51 -22.22 -2.75
C TYR A 262 -2.77 -23.06 -2.94
N ARG A 263 -3.31 -23.64 -1.86
CA ARG A 263 -4.55 -24.43 -1.89
C ARG A 263 -5.78 -23.55 -2.14
N ALA A 264 -5.86 -22.40 -1.47
CA ALA A 264 -6.94 -21.43 -1.67
C ALA A 264 -6.98 -20.92 -3.11
N SER A 265 -5.81 -20.68 -3.73
CA SER A 265 -5.75 -20.28 -5.14
C SER A 265 -6.23 -21.36 -6.12
N ARG A 266 -6.45 -22.60 -5.67
CA ARG A 266 -6.92 -23.72 -6.49
C ARG A 266 -8.38 -24.08 -6.28
N SER A 267 -9.03 -23.56 -5.24
CA SER A 267 -10.39 -23.95 -4.85
C SER A 267 -11.50 -23.11 -5.49
N GLY A 268 -11.20 -22.34 -6.54
CA GLY A 268 -12.17 -21.62 -7.35
C GLY A 268 -11.80 -21.66 -8.81
#